data_AF-A0AAV6TVP0-F1
#
_entry.id   AF-A0AAV6TVP0-F1
#
_cell.length_a   1.000
_cell.length_b   1.000
_cell.length_c   1.000
_cell.angle_alpha   90.00
_cell.angle_beta   90.00
_cell.angle_gamma   90.00
#
_symmetry.space_group_name_H-M   'P 1'
#
loop_
_entity.id
_entity.type
_entity.pdbx_description
1 polymer ?
#
loop_
_entity_poly.entity_id
_entity_poly.type
_entity_poly.pdbx_seq_one_letter_code
_entity_poly.pdbx_strand_id
1 'polypeptide(L)'
;MLLGEKIAKSKLAPWQRIDALKTFFPAFTFHMRTEQVSKGEMKIIDDFIRPLIKDTLYLSEAAANEYIYGSTEFGLLGIPKLAEEVDVMMVDNGFKLLTSKDPRIQELAWGDLLLHVNSRTGLEPTPQIIEKFLNGIQDEEGFRHTTCPYATNWSHARSATSRLGVNWRCKEVFDIELHVGDKALTMCDRTKIC
;
A
#
# COMPACT_ATOMS: atom_id res chain seq x y z
N MET A 1 -18.84 -20.22 0.11
CA MET A 1 -19.46 -19.03 0.76
C MET A 1 -18.39 -18.36 1.59
N LEU A 2 -17.91 -17.19 1.16
CA LEU A 2 -16.83 -16.44 1.80
C LEU A 2 -17.30 -15.91 3.17
N LEU A 3 -16.39 -15.74 4.14
CA LEU A 3 -16.73 -15.32 5.51
C LEU A 3 -17.50 -13.98 5.54
N GLY A 4 -17.11 -13.01 4.71
CA GLY A 4 -17.79 -11.71 4.61
C GLY A 4 -19.25 -11.82 4.16
N GLU A 5 -19.56 -12.76 3.27
CA GLU A 5 -20.93 -13.03 2.82
C GLU A 5 -21.79 -13.59 3.95
N LYS A 6 -21.23 -14.50 4.77
CA LYS A 6 -21.91 -15.06 5.93
C LYS A 6 -22.24 -13.99 6.96
N ILE A 7 -21.33 -13.05 7.20
CA ILE A 7 -21.54 -11.93 8.14
C ILE A 7 -22.62 -10.99 7.60
N ALA A 8 -22.54 -10.59 6.33
CA ALA A 8 -23.50 -9.67 5.72
C ALA A 8 -24.93 -10.24 5.66
N LYS A 9 -25.08 -11.56 5.44
CA LYS A 9 -26.38 -12.25 5.38
C LYS A 9 -26.83 -12.84 6.72
N SER A 10 -26.08 -12.59 7.80
CA SER A 10 -26.41 -13.12 9.12
C SER A 10 -27.68 -12.49 9.70
N LYS A 11 -28.25 -13.10 10.75
CA LYS A 11 -29.39 -12.51 11.49
C LYS A 11 -29.02 -11.36 12.44
N LEU A 12 -27.76 -10.91 12.38
CA LEU A 12 -27.30 -9.76 13.16
C LEU A 12 -28.00 -8.48 12.71
N ALA A 13 -28.18 -7.54 13.64
CA ALA A 13 -28.66 -6.21 13.31
C ALA A 13 -27.69 -5.51 12.35
N PRO A 14 -28.16 -4.58 11.48
CA PRO A 14 -27.30 -3.91 10.50
C PRO A 14 -25.99 -3.35 11.06
N TRP A 15 -26.06 -2.66 12.19
CA TRP A 15 -24.88 -2.10 12.85
C TRP A 15 -23.90 -3.16 13.33
N GLN A 16 -24.38 -4.32 13.82
CA GLN A 16 -23.54 -5.44 14.26
C GLN A 16 -22.81 -6.09 13.09
N ARG A 17 -23.44 -6.14 11.91
CA ARG A 17 -22.79 -6.66 10.68
C ARG A 17 -21.64 -5.76 10.25
N ILE A 18 -21.85 -4.44 10.28
CA ILE A 18 -20.80 -3.46 9.96
C ILE A 18 -19.65 -3.50 10.96
N ASP A 19 -19.97 -3.59 12.25
CA ASP A 19 -18.97 -3.69 13.31
C ASP A 19 -18.14 -4.99 13.20
N ALA A 20 -18.80 -6.12 12.94
CA ALA A 20 -18.13 -7.39 12.69
C ALA A 20 -17.21 -7.32 11.47
N LEU A 21 -17.68 -6.72 10.37
CA LEU A 21 -16.86 -6.51 9.18
C LEU A 21 -15.59 -5.74 9.51
N LYS A 22 -15.70 -4.55 10.13
CA LYS A 22 -14.55 -3.72 10.55
C LYS A 22 -13.55 -4.48 11.41
N THR A 23 -14.02 -5.34 12.29
CA THR A 23 -13.17 -6.16 13.17
C THR A 23 -12.28 -7.14 12.39
N PHE A 24 -12.76 -7.68 11.27
CA PHE A 24 -12.01 -8.69 10.50
C PHE A 24 -11.10 -8.11 9.41
N PHE A 25 -11.33 -6.87 8.96
CA PHE A 25 -10.45 -6.23 7.95
C PHE A 25 -8.96 -6.17 8.35
N PRO A 26 -8.58 -5.87 9.62
CA PRO A 26 -7.19 -5.91 10.06
C PRO A 26 -6.50 -7.28 9.90
N ALA A 27 -7.25 -8.38 9.77
CA ALA A 27 -6.64 -9.70 9.54
C ALA A 27 -5.88 -9.79 8.21
N PHE A 28 -6.21 -8.94 7.23
CA PHE A 28 -5.50 -8.88 5.94
C PHE A 28 -4.14 -8.19 6.05
N THR A 29 -3.90 -7.37 7.07
CA THR A 29 -2.69 -6.55 7.19
C THR A 29 -1.41 -7.39 7.13
N PHE A 30 -1.40 -8.56 7.78
CA PHE A 30 -0.25 -9.46 7.74
C PHE A 30 0.02 -9.99 6.32
N HIS A 31 -1.03 -10.43 5.64
CA HIS A 31 -0.93 -10.94 4.27
C HIS A 31 -0.51 -9.85 3.28
N MET A 32 -1.00 -8.62 3.47
CA MET A 32 -0.62 -7.46 2.65
C MET A 32 0.86 -7.09 2.87
N ARG A 33 1.34 -7.04 4.12
CA ARG A 33 2.75 -6.73 4.44
C ARG A 33 3.74 -7.79 3.93
N THR A 34 3.31 -9.04 3.88
CA THR A 34 4.14 -10.17 3.39
C THR A 34 4.02 -10.38 1.88
N GLU A 35 3.33 -9.47 1.17
CA GLU A 35 3.10 -9.53 -0.27
C GLU A 35 2.44 -10.83 -0.77
N GLN A 36 1.72 -11.53 0.11
CA GLN A 36 1.02 -12.78 -0.21
C GLN A 36 -0.26 -12.54 -1.02
N VAL A 37 -0.75 -11.29 -1.01
CA VAL A 37 -1.98 -10.89 -1.67
C VAL A 37 -1.71 -9.68 -2.55
N SER A 38 -2.27 -9.72 -3.75
CA SER A 38 -2.17 -8.63 -4.71
C SER A 38 -3.28 -7.60 -4.50
N LYS A 39 -3.02 -6.37 -4.97
CA LYS A 39 -4.05 -5.32 -5.03
C LYS A 39 -5.29 -5.75 -5.83
N GLY A 40 -5.10 -6.56 -6.88
CA GLY A 40 -6.19 -7.07 -7.71
C GLY A 40 -7.14 -7.98 -6.93
N GLU A 41 -6.59 -8.90 -6.13
CA GLU A 41 -7.37 -9.79 -5.27
C GLU A 41 -8.12 -9.01 -4.19
N MET A 42 -7.48 -8.02 -3.56
CA MET A 42 -8.13 -7.16 -2.58
C MET A 42 -9.24 -6.30 -3.20
N LYS A 43 -9.06 -5.85 -4.45
CA LYS A 43 -10.10 -5.13 -5.19
C LYS A 43 -11.34 -6.01 -5.44
N ILE A 44 -11.16 -7.29 -5.78
CA ILE A 44 -12.27 -8.24 -5.95
C ILE A 44 -13.07 -8.35 -4.65
N ILE A 45 -12.38 -8.41 -3.50
CA ILE A 45 -13.04 -8.44 -2.19
C ILE A 45 -13.81 -7.14 -1.93
N ASP A 46 -13.19 -5.98 -2.17
CA ASP A 46 -13.83 -4.68 -2.02
C ASP A 46 -15.09 -4.55 -2.88
N ASP A 47 -15.00 -4.94 -4.15
CA ASP A 47 -16.13 -4.89 -5.11
C ASP A 47 -17.25 -5.86 -4.71
N PHE A 48 -16.91 -7.01 -4.11
CA PHE A 48 -17.89 -7.99 -3.63
C PHE A 48 -18.59 -7.55 -2.33
N ILE A 49 -17.85 -7.00 -1.37
CA ILE A 49 -18.40 -6.63 -0.06
C ILE A 49 -19.17 -5.31 -0.11
N ARG A 50 -18.76 -4.35 -0.96
CA ARG A 50 -19.42 -3.04 -1.09
C ARG A 50 -20.93 -3.09 -1.30
N PRO A 51 -21.48 -3.86 -2.26
CA PRO A 51 -22.93 -3.94 -2.44
C PRO A 51 -23.61 -4.55 -1.21
N LEU A 52 -22.97 -5.49 -0.52
CA LEU A 52 -23.51 -6.10 0.71
C LEU A 52 -23.56 -5.11 1.88
N ILE A 53 -22.56 -4.22 1.98
CA ILE A 53 -22.57 -3.11 2.95
C ILE A 53 -23.71 -2.14 2.62
N LYS A 54 -23.86 -1.75 1.35
CA LYS A 54 -24.94 -0.84 0.91
C LYS A 54 -26.32 -1.43 1.21
N ASP A 55 -26.53 -2.70 0.90
CA ASP A 55 -27.77 -3.42 1.20
C ASP A 55 -28.05 -3.48 2.70
N THR A 56 -27.03 -3.80 3.51
CA THR A 56 -27.15 -3.80 4.99
C THR A 56 -27.60 -2.46 5.54
N LEU A 57 -27.22 -1.36 4.89
CA LEU A 57 -27.54 0.01 5.30
C LEU A 57 -28.76 0.59 4.57
N TYR A 58 -29.44 -0.20 3.74
CA TYR A 58 -30.55 0.24 2.90
C TYR A 58 -30.19 1.43 1.98
N LEU A 59 -28.94 1.48 1.52
CA LEU A 59 -28.45 2.48 0.58
C LEU A 59 -28.71 2.03 -0.86
N SER A 60 -29.00 2.99 -1.75
CA SER A 60 -29.07 2.71 -3.18
C SER A 60 -27.68 2.33 -3.72
N GLU A 61 -27.65 1.60 -4.83
CA GLU A 61 -26.38 1.27 -5.50
C GLU A 61 -25.62 2.54 -5.94
N ALA A 62 -26.36 3.59 -6.30
CA ALA A 62 -25.83 4.91 -6.66
C ALA A 62 -25.30 5.74 -5.48
N ALA A 63 -25.48 5.28 -4.23
CA ALA A 63 -24.97 6.02 -3.07
C ALA A 63 -23.44 6.19 -3.15
N ALA A 64 -22.96 7.36 -2.71
CA ALA A 64 -21.54 7.71 -2.70
C ALA A 64 -20.73 6.66 -1.93
N ASN A 65 -19.62 6.20 -2.51
CA ASN A 65 -18.75 5.20 -1.88
C ASN A 65 -17.90 5.83 -0.78
N GLU A 66 -17.70 7.14 -0.86
CA GLU A 66 -17.06 7.99 0.13
C GLU A 66 -17.75 7.85 1.49
N TYR A 67 -19.06 7.61 1.53
CA TYR A 67 -19.77 7.33 2.77
C TYR A 67 -19.27 6.06 3.47
N ILE A 68 -18.87 5.05 2.70
CA ILE A 68 -18.39 3.76 3.21
C ILE A 68 -16.94 3.87 3.67
N TYR A 69 -16.09 4.44 2.81
CA TYR A 69 -14.64 4.41 2.99
C TYR A 69 -14.06 5.64 3.69
N GLY A 70 -14.81 6.75 3.75
CA GLY A 70 -14.31 8.00 4.32
C GLY A 70 -14.20 8.00 5.84
N SER A 71 -13.48 8.99 6.37
CA SER A 71 -13.16 9.08 7.81
C SER A 71 -14.39 9.21 8.72
N THR A 72 -14.34 8.52 9.86
CA THR A 72 -15.35 8.62 10.92
C THR A 72 -15.41 10.02 11.54
N GLU A 73 -14.35 10.83 11.41
CA GLU A 73 -14.30 12.22 11.90
C GLU A 73 -15.35 13.10 11.22
N PHE A 74 -15.71 12.79 9.97
CA PHE A 74 -16.74 13.49 9.21
C PHE A 74 -18.11 12.78 9.28
N GLY A 75 -18.29 11.83 10.20
CA GLY A 75 -19.54 11.08 10.35
C GLY A 75 -19.75 9.98 9.30
N LEU A 76 -18.69 9.58 8.59
CA LEU A 76 -18.71 8.49 7.60
C LEU A 76 -18.41 7.14 8.29
N LEU A 77 -18.45 6.03 7.53
CA LEU A 77 -18.31 4.70 8.14
C LEU A 77 -16.88 4.29 8.46
N GLY A 78 -15.85 4.82 7.79
CA GLY A 78 -14.45 4.47 8.04
C GLY A 78 -14.14 2.99 7.86
N ILE A 79 -14.80 2.33 6.91
CA ILE A 79 -14.42 0.96 6.53
C ILE A 79 -13.17 1.08 5.64
N PRO A 80 -12.06 0.40 5.94
CA PRO A 80 -10.87 0.49 5.11
C PRO A 80 -11.14 -0.12 3.73
N LYS A 81 -10.59 0.51 2.69
CA LYS A 81 -10.61 -0.01 1.33
C LYS A 81 -9.36 -0.85 1.10
N LEU A 82 -9.51 -2.18 1.07
CA LEU A 82 -8.38 -3.11 1.10
C LEU A 82 -7.40 -2.87 -0.06
N ALA A 83 -7.90 -2.57 -1.25
CA ALA A 83 -7.04 -2.32 -2.41
C ALA A 83 -6.15 -1.07 -2.25
N GLU A 84 -6.56 -0.09 -1.44
CA GLU A 84 -5.74 1.09 -1.12
C GLU A 84 -4.79 0.80 0.05
N GLU A 85 -5.24 0.04 1.05
CA GLU A 85 -4.39 -0.43 2.15
C GLU A 85 -3.17 -1.21 1.66
N VAL A 86 -3.31 -2.02 0.60
CA VAL A 86 -2.17 -2.71 -0.02
C VAL A 86 -1.09 -1.72 -0.44
N ASP A 87 -1.44 -0.61 -1.07
CA ASP A 87 -0.45 0.37 -1.53
C ASP A 87 0.28 1.01 -0.34
N VAL A 88 -0.46 1.33 0.72
CA VAL A 88 0.11 1.88 1.95
C VAL A 88 1.08 0.87 2.57
N MET A 89 0.72 -0.42 2.63
CA MET A 89 1.59 -1.47 3.17
C MET A 89 2.86 -1.67 2.32
N MET A 90 2.78 -1.56 0.99
CA MET A 90 3.96 -1.72 0.12
C MET A 90 4.97 -0.59 0.32
N VAL A 91 4.49 0.65 0.41
CA VAL A 91 5.35 1.82 0.69
C VAL A 91 5.91 1.73 2.10
N ASP A 92 5.09 1.41 3.10
CA ASP A 92 5.50 1.24 4.49
C ASP A 92 6.59 0.18 4.64
N ASN A 93 6.40 -1.00 4.02
CA ASN A 93 7.36 -2.09 4.07
C ASN A 93 8.70 -1.66 3.45
N GLY A 94 8.67 -1.07 2.25
CA GLY A 94 9.87 -0.54 1.60
C GLY A 94 10.61 0.49 2.47
N PHE A 95 9.88 1.43 3.08
CA PHE A 95 10.47 2.46 3.94
C PHE A 95 11.07 1.85 5.20
N LYS A 96 10.36 0.90 5.83
CA LYS A 96 10.82 0.22 7.04
C LYS A 96 12.01 -0.71 6.79
N LEU A 97 12.17 -1.26 5.59
CA LEU A 97 13.36 -2.01 5.21
C LEU A 97 14.57 -1.09 5.03
N LEU A 98 14.42 0.00 4.27
CA LEU A 98 15.53 0.92 3.96
C LEU A 98 16.02 1.75 5.17
N THR A 99 15.13 2.04 6.13
CA THR A 99 15.48 2.81 7.34
C THR A 99 15.66 1.91 8.58
N SER A 100 15.86 0.59 8.39
CA SER A 100 15.87 -0.38 9.48
C SER A 100 16.88 -0.02 10.58
N LYS A 101 16.51 -0.26 11.85
CA LYS A 101 17.41 -0.07 12.99
C LYS A 101 18.48 -1.15 13.08
N ASP A 102 18.20 -2.32 12.50
CA ASP A 102 19.18 -3.41 12.40
C ASP A 102 20.06 -3.16 11.17
N PRO A 103 21.37 -2.89 11.36
CA PRO A 103 22.29 -2.62 10.26
C PRO A 103 22.35 -3.74 9.22
N ARG A 104 22.17 -5.01 9.63
CA ARG A 104 22.22 -6.15 8.69
C ARG A 104 21.01 -6.18 7.77
N ILE A 105 19.82 -5.93 8.33
CA ILE A 105 18.58 -5.84 7.53
C ILE A 105 18.66 -4.64 6.59
N GLN A 106 19.17 -3.51 7.09
CA GLN A 106 19.34 -2.30 6.29
C GLN A 106 20.32 -2.55 5.13
N GLU A 107 21.48 -3.14 5.39
CA GLU A 107 22.49 -3.48 4.38
C GLU A 107 21.93 -4.42 3.31
N LEU A 108 21.20 -5.47 3.72
CA LEU A 108 20.56 -6.40 2.78
C LEU A 108 19.49 -5.71 1.93
N ALA A 109 18.66 -4.86 2.53
CA ALA A 109 17.61 -4.14 1.83
C ALA A 109 18.17 -3.15 0.81
N TRP A 110 19.20 -2.39 1.19
CA TRP A 110 19.88 -1.48 0.27
C TRP A 110 20.63 -2.25 -0.83
N GLY A 111 21.32 -3.34 -0.49
CA GLY A 111 21.98 -4.20 -1.48
C GLY A 111 21.00 -4.72 -2.53
N ASP A 112 19.84 -5.24 -2.10
CA ASP A 112 18.78 -5.72 -2.99
C ASP A 112 18.18 -4.59 -3.84
N LEU A 113 17.92 -3.42 -3.25
CA LEU A 113 17.43 -2.24 -3.99
C LEU A 113 18.43 -1.79 -5.06
N LEU A 114 19.72 -1.66 -4.73
CA LEU A 114 20.75 -1.20 -5.66
C LEU A 114 20.91 -2.16 -6.85
N LEU A 115 20.91 -3.47 -6.58
CA LEU A 115 20.91 -4.50 -7.63
C LEU A 115 19.66 -4.40 -8.52
N HIS A 116 18.48 -4.19 -7.93
CA HIS A 116 17.23 -4.08 -8.67
C HIS A 116 17.17 -2.80 -9.51
N VAL A 117 17.63 -1.66 -8.97
CA VAL A 117 17.76 -0.39 -9.69
C VAL A 117 18.71 -0.58 -10.87
N ASN A 118 19.92 -1.09 -10.65
CA ASN A 118 20.88 -1.33 -11.72
C ASN A 118 20.33 -2.26 -12.81
N SER A 119 19.66 -3.35 -12.41
CA SER A 119 19.05 -4.29 -13.36
C SER A 119 17.94 -3.66 -14.20
N ARG A 120 17.18 -2.70 -13.65
CA ARG A 120 16.01 -2.09 -14.32
C ARG A 120 16.37 -0.83 -15.12
N THR A 121 17.31 -0.02 -14.64
CA THR A 121 17.76 1.19 -15.33
C THR A 121 18.92 0.91 -16.28
N GLY A 122 19.76 -0.09 -15.98
CA GLY A 122 21.03 -0.31 -16.67
C GLY A 122 22.10 0.72 -16.32
N LEU A 123 21.85 1.60 -15.34
CA LEU A 123 22.73 2.67 -14.88
C LEU A 123 23.31 2.33 -13.50
N GLU A 124 24.42 2.98 -13.16
CA GLU A 124 24.96 2.92 -11.80
C GLU A 124 23.95 3.57 -10.82
N PRO A 125 23.62 2.92 -9.69
CA PRO A 125 22.57 3.39 -8.79
C PRO A 125 23.06 4.56 -7.92
N THR A 126 23.08 5.76 -8.49
CA THR A 126 23.31 7.02 -7.74
C THR A 126 22.06 7.42 -6.94
N PRO A 127 22.18 8.24 -5.88
CA PRO A 127 21.03 8.71 -5.11
C PRO A 127 19.91 9.32 -5.97
N GLN A 128 20.26 10.08 -7.01
CA GLN A 128 19.30 10.69 -7.94
C GLN A 128 18.56 9.64 -8.78
N ILE A 129 19.26 8.58 -9.20
CA ILE A 129 18.65 7.48 -9.97
C ILE A 129 17.75 6.64 -9.07
N ILE A 130 18.16 6.39 -7.82
CA ILE A 130 17.35 5.66 -6.82
C ILE A 130 16.06 6.43 -6.53
N GLU A 131 16.16 7.75 -6.32
CA GLU A 131 15.02 8.64 -6.12
C GLU A 131 14.05 8.59 -7.31
N LYS A 132 14.57 8.81 -8.54
CA LYS A 132 13.76 8.70 -9.76
C LYS A 132 13.08 7.34 -9.89
N PHE A 133 13.81 6.26 -9.60
CA PHE A 133 13.31 4.90 -9.68
C PHE A 133 12.16 4.67 -8.70
N LEU A 134 12.33 5.00 -7.41
CA LEU A 134 11.30 4.77 -6.38
C LEU A 134 10.06 5.64 -6.63
N ASN A 135 10.23 6.85 -7.17
CA ASN A 135 9.14 7.74 -7.56
C ASN A 135 8.43 7.31 -8.86
N GLY A 136 8.93 6.29 -9.55
CA GLY A 136 8.34 5.80 -10.80
C GLY A 136 8.46 6.76 -11.97
N ILE A 137 9.38 7.73 -11.90
CA ILE A 137 9.65 8.68 -12.97
C ILE A 137 10.30 7.92 -14.13
N GLN A 138 9.68 7.98 -15.31
CA GLN A 138 10.23 7.42 -16.55
C GLN A 138 10.84 8.56 -17.36
N ASP A 139 12.16 8.54 -17.59
CA ASP A 139 12.81 9.45 -18.54
C ASP A 139 12.52 8.99 -20.00
N GLU A 140 12.76 9.86 -21.00
CA GLU A 140 12.45 9.62 -22.44
C GLU A 140 13.09 8.35 -23.05
N GLU A 141 14.18 7.85 -22.47
CA GLU A 141 14.86 6.61 -22.89
C GLU A 141 14.28 5.35 -22.23
N GLY A 142 13.32 5.50 -21.31
CA GLY A 142 12.63 4.41 -20.62
C GLY A 142 13.54 3.58 -19.69
N PHE A 143 12.97 3.03 -18.61
CA PHE A 143 13.62 1.89 -17.97
C PHE A 143 13.79 0.78 -19.01
N ARG A 144 14.95 0.09 -19.02
CA ARG A 144 15.17 -1.01 -19.96
C ARG A 144 13.94 -1.93 -19.93
N HIS A 145 13.35 -2.18 -21.10
CA HIS A 145 12.21 -3.08 -21.28
C HIS A 145 12.53 -4.55 -20.97
N THR A 146 13.55 -4.83 -20.16
CA THR A 146 13.73 -6.14 -19.56
C THR A 146 12.54 -6.37 -18.63
N THR A 147 11.59 -7.16 -19.11
CA THR A 147 10.61 -7.86 -18.31
C THR A 147 11.39 -8.61 -17.23
N CYS A 148 11.53 -8.02 -16.04
CA CYS A 148 11.90 -8.80 -14.88
C CYS A 148 10.66 -9.64 -14.57
N PRO A 149 10.70 -10.97 -14.74
CA PRO A 149 9.52 -11.80 -14.60
C PRO A 149 9.01 -11.84 -13.15
N TYR A 150 9.83 -11.41 -12.19
CA TYR A 150 9.49 -11.36 -10.78
C TYR A 150 9.24 -9.91 -10.36
N ALA A 151 8.00 -9.62 -9.97
CA ALA A 151 7.70 -8.37 -9.28
C ALA A 151 8.33 -8.44 -7.90
N THR A 152 9.30 -7.56 -7.65
CA THR A 152 9.94 -7.41 -6.35
C THR A 152 9.18 -6.40 -5.50
N ASN A 153 9.44 -6.45 -4.20
CA ASN A 153 8.96 -5.50 -3.19
C ASN A 153 9.15 -4.04 -3.67
N TRP A 154 10.28 -3.75 -4.30
CA TRP A 154 10.61 -2.43 -4.83
C TRP A 154 9.76 -2.00 -6.03
N SER A 155 9.37 -2.96 -6.87
CA SER A 155 8.49 -2.69 -8.00
C SER A 155 7.05 -2.42 -7.52
N HIS A 156 6.60 -3.16 -6.50
CA HIS A 156 5.32 -2.91 -5.84
C HIS A 156 5.33 -1.56 -5.10
N ALA A 157 6.36 -1.27 -4.31
CA ALA A 157 6.52 0.01 -3.60
C ALA A 157 6.55 1.18 -4.58
N ARG A 158 7.28 1.09 -5.70
CA ARG A 158 7.30 2.10 -6.76
C ARG A 158 5.92 2.34 -7.37
N SER A 159 5.22 1.28 -7.75
CA SER A 159 3.88 1.40 -8.32
C SER A 159 2.88 1.98 -7.31
N ALA A 160 2.98 1.58 -6.03
CA ALA A 160 2.17 2.12 -4.95
C ALA A 160 2.46 3.60 -4.68
N THR A 161 3.73 4.00 -4.75
CA THR A 161 4.21 5.38 -4.59
C THR A 161 3.50 6.32 -5.57
N SER A 162 3.52 5.98 -6.86
CA SER A 162 2.83 6.74 -7.90
C SER A 162 1.33 6.84 -7.66
N ARG A 163 0.69 5.79 -7.14
CA ARG A 163 -0.76 5.77 -6.87
C ARG A 163 -1.14 6.59 -5.64
N LEU A 164 -0.30 6.59 -4.60
CA LEU A 164 -0.53 7.33 -3.36
C LEU A 164 -0.10 8.81 -3.46
N GLY A 165 0.68 9.18 -4.48
CA GLY A 165 1.21 10.53 -4.63
C GLY A 165 2.23 10.90 -3.55
N VAL A 166 2.91 9.90 -2.98
CA VAL A 166 4.01 10.09 -2.03
C VAL A 166 5.32 10.18 -2.80
N ASN A 167 6.31 10.87 -2.24
CA ASN A 167 7.61 11.06 -2.91
C ASN A 167 8.75 10.58 -2.02
N TRP A 168 9.64 9.79 -2.57
CA TRP A 168 10.91 9.44 -1.94
C TRP A 168 11.92 10.53 -2.24
N ARG A 169 12.78 10.84 -1.26
CA ARG A 169 13.96 11.69 -1.44
C ARG A 169 15.18 10.93 -0.94
N CYS A 170 16.16 10.73 -1.80
CA CYS A 170 17.40 10.02 -1.45
C CYS A 170 18.53 11.05 -1.38
N LYS A 171 18.99 11.38 -0.17
CA LYS A 171 20.10 12.33 0.02
C LYS A 171 21.42 11.65 -0.28
N GLU A 172 21.62 10.49 0.34
CA GLU A 172 22.78 9.63 0.17
C GLU A 172 22.33 8.17 0.24
N VAL A 173 23.22 7.24 -0.14
CA VAL A 173 22.95 5.81 0.10
C VAL A 173 22.86 5.60 1.61
N PHE A 174 21.85 4.86 2.07
CA PHE A 174 21.47 4.71 3.49
C PHE A 174 20.76 5.91 4.13
N ASP A 175 20.56 7.03 3.42
CA ASP A 175 19.79 8.18 3.90
C ASP A 175 18.61 8.51 2.96
N ILE A 176 17.42 8.06 3.37
CA ILE A 176 16.19 8.19 2.60
C ILE A 176 15.05 8.75 3.44
N GLU A 177 14.27 9.62 2.82
CA GLU A 177 13.08 10.24 3.39
C GLU A 177 11.86 9.94 2.53
N LEU A 178 10.69 9.80 3.18
CA LEU A 178 9.40 9.69 2.50
C LEU A 178 8.58 10.95 2.75
N HIS A 179 8.16 11.62 1.69
CA HIS A 179 7.43 12.89 1.72
C HIS A 179 5.96 12.62 1.39
N VAL A 180 5.08 13.01 2.31
CA VAL A 180 3.62 12.90 2.19
C VAL A 180 3.03 14.30 2.35
N GLY A 181 2.71 14.95 1.23
CA GLY A 181 2.39 16.38 1.22
C GLY A 181 3.57 17.20 1.75
N ASP A 182 3.33 18.05 2.76
CA ASP A 182 4.37 18.89 3.38
C ASP A 182 5.17 18.16 4.48
N LYS A 183 4.84 16.90 4.79
CA LYS A 183 5.48 16.15 5.89
C LYS A 183 6.56 15.24 5.34
N ALA A 184 7.79 15.42 5.84
CA ALA A 184 8.89 14.49 5.64
C ALA A 184 8.92 13.45 6.77
N LEU A 185 9.01 12.18 6.40
CA LEU A 185 9.15 11.04 7.31
C LEU A 185 10.58 10.53 7.22
N THR A 186 11.23 10.50 8.37
CA THR A 186 12.62 10.04 8.53
C THR A 186 12.67 8.71 9.29
N MET A 187 13.87 8.17 9.50
CA MET A 187 14.09 7.00 10.36
C MET A 187 13.44 7.15 11.76
N CYS A 188 13.36 8.36 12.30
CA CYS A 188 12.74 8.64 13.60
C CYS A 188 11.22 8.51 13.58
N ASP A 189 10.60 8.58 12.40
CA ASP A 189 9.15 8.62 12.20
C ASP A 189 8.56 7.27 11.81
N ARG A 190 9.34 6.18 11.87
CA ARG A 190 8.92 4.82 11.47
C ARG A 190 7.65 4.31 12.17
N THR A 191 7.34 4.80 13.36
CA THR A 191 6.11 4.43 14.10
C THR A 191 4.88 5.23 13.65
N LYS A 192 5.06 6.28 12.86
CA LYS A 192 3.98 7.11 12.33
C LYS A 192 3.36 6.54 11.06
N ILE A 193 4.00 5.55 10.44
CA ILE A 193 3.47 4.79 9.31
C ILE A 193 2.97 3.46 9.85
N CYS A 194 1.66 3.23 9.71
CA CYS A 194 0.87 2.03 10.08
C CYS A 194 1.38 1.18 11.24
#